data_AF-A0AAN4VND8-F1
#
_entry.id   AF-A0AAN4VND8-F1
#
_cell.length_a   1.000
_cell.length_b   1.000
_cell.length_c   1.000
_cell.angle_alpha   90.00
_cell.angle_beta   90.00
_cell.angle_gamma   90.00
#
_symmetry.space_group_name_H-M   'P 1'
#
loop_
_entity.id
_entity.type
_entity.pdbx_description
1 polymer ?
#
loop_
_entity_poly.entity_id
_entity_poly.type
_entity_poly.pdbx_seq_one_letter_code
_entity_poly.pdbx_strand_id
1 'polypeptide(L)'
;MNERLGFWRRLKLAGGIVTRGAAALDDVPDGILPPARRAECDPLTLSTVFRGVQVLQTAITGLPINETRNGIKLDTVSALVQRPDINRSRRDFLADIVASMVLDGNAFIRLVRYGGEIVTCEVLPPQLVTVSDDGHDPASPRLRYGYLGRDYTPDDIVHCKFLNVPGRLRGLGPIGAAREEVESAQMARDYKAKFYTDSSNIKGYVTTEQKVSLPTLKALKDDWGKDGQAGQVRFVSDGLKYVPLDLKPADLQFLETQKFDTTQIARLLGIPASIMLAAVDGSNLTYQNIEQSWIEFADYTLAAYAGEIEELFNRLLPRGREARFDWDSSGRTNTSERYAAYASALEHQWMTVDEVRADRGLPPLASTPEPVKENQQ
;
A
#
# COMPACT_ATOMS: atom_id res chain seq x y z
N MET A 1 18.77 48.57 -1.97
CA MET A 1 19.97 47.91 -2.54
C MET A 1 19.99 46.50 -2.00
N ASN A 2 19.51 45.54 -2.80
CA ASN A 2 19.37 44.12 -2.46
C ASN A 2 20.68 43.40 -2.81
N GLU A 3 21.43 42.92 -1.82
CA GLU A 3 22.50 41.94 -2.07
C GLU A 3 21.91 40.53 -2.09
N ARG A 4 21.83 39.94 -3.29
CA ARG A 4 21.46 38.54 -3.51
C ARG A 4 22.56 37.63 -2.94
N LEU A 5 22.22 36.81 -1.96
CA LEU A 5 23.04 35.68 -1.50
C LEU A 5 23.34 34.74 -2.68
N GLY A 6 24.64 34.53 -2.95
CA GLY A 6 25.11 33.70 -4.06
C GLY A 6 24.71 32.22 -3.94
N PHE A 7 24.41 31.62 -5.09
CA PHE A 7 23.99 30.23 -5.30
C PHE A 7 24.80 29.20 -4.49
N TRP A 8 26.13 29.35 -4.45
CA TRP A 8 27.04 28.46 -3.73
C TRP A 8 26.94 28.55 -2.20
N ARG A 9 26.51 29.70 -1.66
CA ARG A 9 26.35 29.89 -0.20
C ARG A 9 25.03 29.30 0.30
N ARG A 10 24.00 29.27 -0.55
CA ARG A 10 22.73 28.57 -0.30
C ARG A 10 22.89 27.05 -0.35
N LEU A 11 23.71 26.53 -1.28
CA LEU A 11 24.07 25.11 -1.34
C LEU A 11 24.85 24.63 -0.10
N LYS A 12 25.77 25.44 0.43
CA LYS A 12 26.47 25.14 1.69
C LYS A 12 25.55 25.15 2.92
N LEU A 13 24.53 26.01 2.96
CA LEU A 13 23.55 26.04 4.05
C LEU A 13 22.54 24.90 3.95
N ALA A 14 22.15 24.47 2.75
CA ALA A 14 21.31 23.29 2.53
C ALA A 14 22.03 21.97 2.83
N GLY A 15 23.35 21.89 2.57
CA GLY A 15 24.17 20.73 2.93
C GLY A 15 24.64 20.69 4.39
N GLY A 16 24.37 21.74 5.18
CA GLY A 16 24.87 21.90 6.56
C GLY A 16 23.99 21.29 7.65
N ILE A 17 22.86 20.64 7.31
CA ILE A 17 21.89 20.13 8.30
C ILE A 17 22.17 18.66 8.71
N VAL A 18 23.14 17.96 8.08
CA VAL A 18 23.39 16.53 8.36
C VAL A 18 24.66 16.24 9.17
N THR A 19 25.51 17.23 9.47
CA THR A 19 26.84 16.93 10.06
C THR A 19 26.93 16.95 11.59
N ARG A 20 25.85 17.21 12.34
CA ARG A 20 25.92 17.18 13.82
C ARG A 20 26.13 15.78 14.41
N GLY A 21 25.88 14.71 13.66
CA GLY A 21 26.18 13.34 14.11
C GLY A 21 27.62 12.88 13.85
N ALA A 22 28.26 13.40 12.81
CA ALA A 22 29.58 12.93 12.37
C ALA A 22 30.72 13.38 13.30
N ALA A 23 30.66 14.61 13.82
CA ALA A 23 31.71 15.14 14.71
C ALA A 23 31.70 14.52 16.12
N ALA A 24 30.64 13.81 16.51
CA ALA A 24 30.56 13.07 17.78
C ALA A 24 31.08 11.63 17.67
N LEU A 25 31.50 11.19 16.48
CA LEU A 25 31.95 9.83 16.18
C LEU A 25 33.46 9.72 15.96
N ASP A 26 34.20 10.85 15.91
CA ASP A 26 35.67 10.85 15.70
C ASP A 26 36.45 10.29 16.90
N ASP A 27 35.85 10.26 18.11
CA ASP A 27 36.45 9.70 19.33
C ASP A 27 36.03 8.24 19.60
N VAL A 28 35.26 7.60 18.72
CA VAL A 28 34.74 6.24 18.92
C VAL A 28 35.63 5.23 18.17
N PRO A 29 36.24 4.24 18.84
CA PRO A 29 37.04 3.20 18.18
C PRO A 29 36.24 2.47 17.09
N ASP A 30 36.87 2.20 15.94
CA ASP A 30 36.23 1.66 14.72
C ASP A 30 35.39 0.36 14.93
N GLY A 31 35.60 -0.36 16.02
CA GLY A 31 34.83 -1.57 16.38
C GLY A 31 33.50 -1.33 17.10
N ILE A 32 33.14 -0.09 17.44
CA ILE A 32 31.92 0.27 18.20
C ILE A 32 30.91 1.03 17.32
N LEU A 33 31.28 1.38 16.08
CA LEU A 33 30.41 2.09 15.16
C LEU A 33 29.27 1.17 14.67
N PRO A 34 27.99 1.58 14.82
CA PRO A 34 26.89 0.83 14.25
C PRO A 34 27.05 0.77 12.72
N PRO A 35 26.74 -0.37 12.07
CA PRO A 35 26.94 -0.55 10.64
C PRO A 35 26.19 0.54 9.86
N ALA A 36 26.82 1.03 8.79
CA ALA A 36 26.25 2.05 7.93
C ALA A 36 24.84 1.64 7.45
N ARG A 37 23.86 2.54 7.63
CA ARG A 37 22.48 2.34 7.16
C ARG A 37 22.48 2.29 5.63
N ARG A 38 21.95 1.21 5.05
CA ARG A 38 21.69 1.11 3.60
C ARG A 38 20.48 1.99 3.25
N ALA A 39 20.56 2.65 2.09
CA ALA A 39 19.72 3.79 1.75
C ALA A 39 18.51 3.49 0.84
N GLU A 40 18.18 2.23 0.54
CA GLU A 40 16.94 1.92 -0.21
C GLU A 40 16.27 0.67 0.38
N CYS A 41 15.18 0.91 1.09
CA CYS A 41 14.32 -0.11 1.66
C CYS A 41 13.11 -0.29 0.74
N ASP A 42 12.95 -1.49 0.16
CA ASP A 42 11.72 -1.84 -0.56
C ASP A 42 10.61 -2.12 0.47
N PRO A 43 9.54 -1.29 0.51
CA PRO A 43 8.48 -1.43 1.50
C PRO A 43 7.72 -2.75 1.38
N LEU A 44 7.73 -3.40 0.19
CA LEU A 44 7.09 -4.71 -0.02
C LEU A 44 7.80 -5.85 0.72
N THR A 45 9.02 -5.64 1.21
CA THR A 45 9.71 -6.64 2.04
C THR A 45 9.04 -6.84 3.40
N LEU A 46 8.26 -5.86 3.87
CA LEU A 46 7.50 -5.94 5.11
C LEU A 46 6.17 -6.67 4.87
N SER A 47 5.93 -7.76 5.61
CA SER A 47 4.76 -8.63 5.41
C SER A 47 3.42 -7.89 5.51
N THR A 48 3.31 -6.91 6.41
CA THR A 48 2.09 -6.12 6.61
C THR A 48 1.80 -5.25 5.38
N VAL A 49 2.83 -4.64 4.78
CA VAL A 49 2.69 -3.83 3.56
C VAL A 49 2.36 -4.73 2.37
N PHE A 50 3.11 -5.83 2.19
CA PHE A 50 2.85 -6.80 1.13
C PHE A 50 1.42 -7.32 1.17
N ARG A 51 0.97 -7.79 2.34
CA ARG A 51 -0.39 -8.28 2.54
C ARG A 51 -1.42 -7.18 2.31
N GLY A 52 -1.18 -5.98 2.80
CA GLY A 52 -2.10 -4.86 2.62
C GLY A 52 -2.31 -4.48 1.15
N VAL A 53 -1.22 -4.34 0.39
CA VAL A 53 -1.28 -4.10 -1.07
C VAL A 53 -2.03 -5.24 -1.76
N GLN A 54 -1.70 -6.49 -1.43
CA GLN A 54 -2.34 -7.66 -2.04
C GLN A 54 -3.83 -7.77 -1.71
N VAL A 55 -4.27 -7.38 -0.50
CA VAL A 55 -5.69 -7.31 -0.13
C VAL A 55 -6.41 -6.26 -0.96
N LEU A 56 -5.87 -5.04 -1.08
CA LEU A 56 -6.46 -3.97 -1.89
C LEU A 56 -6.58 -4.38 -3.36
N GLN A 57 -5.52 -4.95 -3.95
CA GLN A 57 -5.54 -5.47 -5.32
C GLN A 57 -6.60 -6.56 -5.48
N THR A 58 -6.65 -7.53 -4.57
CA THR A 58 -7.61 -8.64 -4.65
C THR A 58 -9.04 -8.15 -4.56
N ALA A 59 -9.30 -7.18 -3.68
CA ALA A 59 -10.63 -6.62 -3.50
C ALA A 59 -11.10 -5.90 -4.78
N ILE A 60 -10.31 -4.97 -5.32
CA ILE A 60 -10.68 -4.17 -6.49
C ILE A 60 -10.75 -5.01 -7.76
N THR A 61 -9.77 -5.89 -7.99
CA THR A 61 -9.76 -6.76 -9.18
C THR A 61 -10.86 -7.83 -9.16
N GLY A 62 -11.41 -8.12 -7.98
CA GLY A 62 -12.55 -9.00 -7.80
C GLY A 62 -13.89 -8.34 -8.13
N LEU A 63 -13.96 -7.01 -8.12
CA LEU A 63 -15.20 -6.27 -8.43
C LEU A 63 -15.52 -6.36 -9.93
N PRO A 64 -16.76 -6.68 -10.30
CA PRO A 64 -17.21 -6.52 -11.67
C PRO A 64 -17.39 -5.03 -12.00
N ILE A 65 -17.19 -4.69 -13.27
CA ILE A 65 -17.42 -3.36 -13.82
C ILE A 65 -18.56 -3.49 -14.82
N ASN A 66 -19.58 -2.64 -14.65
CA ASN A 66 -20.70 -2.55 -15.57
C ASN A 66 -20.65 -1.21 -16.29
N GLU A 67 -21.15 -1.18 -17.53
CA GLU A 67 -21.44 0.08 -18.20
C GLU A 67 -22.88 0.48 -17.96
N THR A 68 -23.10 1.77 -17.77
CA THR A 68 -24.42 2.36 -17.61
C THR A 68 -24.61 3.48 -18.63
N ARG A 69 -25.86 3.71 -19.03
CA ARG A 69 -26.25 4.84 -19.88
C ARG A 69 -27.48 5.48 -19.27
N ASN A 70 -27.39 6.76 -18.90
CA ASN A 70 -28.45 7.49 -18.20
C ASN A 70 -28.95 6.74 -16.93
N GLY A 71 -28.03 6.09 -16.20
CA GLY A 71 -28.35 5.31 -15.00
C GLY A 71 -28.86 3.88 -15.25
N ILE A 72 -29.06 3.47 -16.50
CA ILE A 72 -29.50 2.11 -16.85
C ILE A 72 -28.27 1.24 -17.16
N LYS A 73 -28.15 0.09 -16.50
CA LYS A 73 -27.09 -0.90 -16.76
C LYS A 73 -27.25 -1.49 -18.16
N LEU A 74 -26.15 -1.54 -18.90
CA LEU A 74 -26.07 -2.13 -20.23
C LEU A 74 -25.68 -3.61 -20.11
N ASP A 75 -26.28 -4.45 -20.95
CA ASP A 75 -25.93 -5.88 -21.04
C ASP A 75 -24.56 -6.13 -21.70
N THR A 76 -24.02 -5.10 -22.37
CA THR A 76 -22.74 -5.19 -23.09
C THR A 76 -21.72 -4.26 -22.46
N VAL A 77 -20.51 -4.79 -22.29
CA VAL A 77 -19.33 -4.04 -21.84
C VAL A 77 -18.40 -3.89 -23.04
N SER A 78 -17.90 -2.68 -23.25
CA SER A 78 -16.99 -2.29 -24.33
C SER A 78 -15.66 -3.03 -24.21
N ALA A 79 -15.02 -3.30 -25.35
CA ALA A 79 -13.78 -4.07 -25.41
C ALA A 79 -12.66 -3.46 -24.55
N LEU A 80 -12.55 -2.12 -24.50
CA LEU A 80 -11.56 -1.41 -23.68
C LEU A 80 -11.77 -1.62 -22.18
N VAL A 81 -13.01 -1.76 -21.70
CA VAL A 81 -13.30 -2.03 -20.29
C VAL A 81 -13.09 -3.51 -19.97
N GLN A 82 -13.38 -4.41 -20.92
CA GLN A 82 -13.12 -5.84 -20.75
C GLN A 82 -11.63 -6.19 -20.79
N ARG A 83 -10.86 -5.56 -21.68
CA ARG A 83 -9.43 -5.79 -21.89
C ARG A 83 -8.73 -4.47 -22.26
N PRO A 84 -8.38 -3.63 -21.27
CA PRO A 84 -7.75 -2.33 -21.52
C PRO A 84 -6.32 -2.45 -22.08
N ASP A 85 -5.55 -3.41 -21.59
CA ASP A 85 -4.21 -3.74 -22.07
C ASP A 85 -4.31 -4.98 -22.96
N ILE A 86 -3.82 -4.90 -24.21
CA ILE A 86 -3.83 -6.05 -25.12
C ILE A 86 -2.81 -7.11 -24.66
N ASN A 87 -1.73 -6.71 -24.01
CA ASN A 87 -0.65 -7.62 -23.63
C ASN A 87 -0.87 -8.28 -22.27
N ARG A 88 -1.79 -7.74 -21.44
CA ARG A 88 -2.02 -8.20 -20.06
C ARG A 88 -3.48 -8.47 -19.78
N SER A 89 -3.76 -9.21 -18.71
CA SER A 89 -5.14 -9.42 -18.28
C SER A 89 -5.72 -8.15 -17.65
N ARG A 90 -7.05 -8.00 -17.67
CA ARG A 90 -7.71 -6.89 -16.96
C ARG A 90 -7.35 -6.86 -15.47
N ARG A 91 -7.20 -8.03 -14.86
CA ARG A 91 -6.81 -8.16 -13.45
C ARG A 91 -5.44 -7.57 -13.20
N ASP A 92 -4.45 -7.90 -14.03
CA ASP A 92 -3.08 -7.38 -13.85
C ASP A 92 -3.03 -5.87 -14.09
N PHE A 93 -3.74 -5.37 -15.11
CA PHE A 93 -3.84 -3.94 -15.38
C PHE A 93 -4.40 -3.15 -14.18
N LEU A 94 -5.52 -3.62 -13.60
CA LEU A 94 -6.11 -3.00 -12.41
C LEU A 94 -5.19 -3.15 -11.19
N ALA A 95 -4.55 -4.31 -11.01
CA ALA A 95 -3.63 -4.55 -9.91
C ALA A 95 -2.41 -3.60 -9.95
N ASP A 96 -1.87 -3.33 -11.14
CA ASP A 96 -0.75 -2.39 -11.33
C ASP A 96 -1.14 -0.95 -11.01
N ILE A 97 -2.35 -0.52 -11.40
CA ILE A 97 -2.88 0.80 -11.06
C ILE A 97 -3.01 0.93 -9.54
N VAL A 98 -3.61 -0.05 -8.88
CA VAL A 98 -3.79 -0.05 -7.42
C VAL A 98 -2.43 -0.04 -6.72
N ALA A 99 -1.48 -0.89 -7.14
CA ALA A 99 -0.14 -0.91 -6.55
C ALA A 99 0.56 0.45 -6.70
N SER A 100 0.47 1.06 -7.88
CA SER A 100 1.07 2.37 -8.16
C SER A 100 0.46 3.47 -7.27
N MET A 101 -0.86 3.45 -7.09
CA MET A 101 -1.55 4.38 -6.18
C MET A 101 -1.21 4.14 -4.71
N VAL A 102 -1.09 2.89 -4.25
CA VAL A 102 -0.76 2.58 -2.85
C VAL A 102 0.70 2.94 -2.51
N LEU A 103 1.63 2.59 -3.39
CA LEU A 103 3.07 2.71 -3.14
C LEU A 103 3.58 4.14 -3.38
N ASP A 104 3.21 4.75 -4.51
CA ASP A 104 3.69 6.08 -4.91
C ASP A 104 2.63 7.17 -4.74
N GLY A 105 1.34 6.82 -4.81
CA GLY A 105 0.24 7.79 -4.84
C GLY A 105 -0.24 8.17 -6.23
N ASN A 106 0.43 7.65 -7.26
CA ASN A 106 0.25 8.06 -8.63
C ASN A 106 0.22 6.84 -9.53
N ALA A 107 -0.82 6.70 -10.34
CA ALA A 107 -0.85 5.79 -11.47
C ALA A 107 -0.89 6.61 -12.76
N PHE A 108 0.01 6.28 -13.68
CA PHE A 108 0.07 6.91 -15.00
C PHE A 108 -0.28 5.88 -16.06
N ILE A 109 -1.28 6.18 -16.87
CA ILE A 109 -1.76 5.29 -17.91
C ILE A 109 -1.54 5.97 -19.26
N ARG A 110 -0.67 5.41 -20.09
CA ARG A 110 -0.44 5.87 -21.46
C ARG A 110 -1.51 5.30 -22.38
N LEU A 111 -2.14 6.19 -23.14
CA LEU A 111 -3.14 5.87 -24.14
C LEU A 111 -2.45 5.71 -25.50
N VAL A 112 -2.41 4.48 -26.01
CA VAL A 112 -1.84 4.20 -27.33
C VAL A 112 -2.97 4.24 -28.37
N ARG A 113 -2.81 5.12 -29.36
CA ARG A 113 -3.80 5.36 -30.40
C ARG A 113 -3.34 4.84 -31.76
N TYR A 114 -4.28 4.31 -32.54
CA TYR A 114 -4.08 3.96 -33.94
C TYR A 114 -5.28 4.49 -34.74
N GLY A 115 -5.03 5.29 -35.78
CA GLY A 115 -6.11 5.89 -36.57
C GLY A 115 -7.02 6.86 -35.79
N GLY A 116 -6.55 7.41 -34.66
CA GLY A 116 -7.31 8.31 -33.77
C GLY A 116 -8.09 7.60 -32.66
N GLU A 117 -8.30 6.30 -32.77
CA GLU A 117 -8.95 5.48 -31.74
C GLU A 117 -7.94 4.94 -30.73
N ILE A 118 -8.37 4.81 -29.46
CA ILE A 118 -7.54 4.21 -28.41
C ILE A 118 -7.59 2.69 -28.59
N VAL A 119 -6.42 2.09 -28.81
CA VAL A 119 -6.30 0.65 -29.03
C VAL A 119 -5.90 -0.06 -27.75
N THR A 120 -5.02 0.54 -26.95
CA THR A 120 -4.56 -0.07 -25.70
C THR A 120 -4.11 0.97 -24.68
N CYS A 121 -4.22 0.60 -23.41
CA CYS A 121 -3.80 1.38 -22.26
C CYS A 121 -2.62 0.69 -21.57
N GLU A 122 -1.54 1.43 -21.33
CA GLU A 122 -0.32 0.88 -20.72
C GLU A 122 -0.04 1.61 -19.40
N VAL A 123 -0.01 0.86 -18.29
CA VAL A 123 0.40 1.41 -16.99
C VAL A 123 1.90 1.65 -16.99
N LEU A 124 2.31 2.90 -16.75
CA LEU A 124 3.71 3.30 -16.69
C LEU A 124 4.25 3.23 -15.25
N PRO A 125 5.52 2.83 -15.05
CA PRO A 125 6.17 2.88 -13.74
C PRO A 125 6.22 4.32 -13.19
N PRO A 126 5.60 4.63 -12.04
CA PRO A 126 5.48 6.01 -11.55
C PRO A 126 6.82 6.69 -11.25
N GLN A 127 7.87 5.92 -10.93
CA GLN A 127 9.21 6.42 -10.63
C GLN A 127 9.93 6.97 -11.87
N LEU A 128 9.51 6.54 -13.06
CA LEU A 128 10.09 6.95 -14.34
C LEU A 128 9.31 8.08 -15.02
N VAL A 129 8.21 8.52 -14.41
CA VAL A 129 7.36 9.59 -14.94
C VAL A 129 7.63 10.88 -14.16
N THR A 130 7.99 11.94 -14.88
CA THR A 130 8.11 13.30 -14.32
C THR A 130 6.88 14.11 -14.65
N VAL A 131 6.31 14.81 -13.67
CA VAL A 131 5.18 15.73 -13.89
C VAL A 131 5.69 17.16 -13.76
N SER A 132 5.43 17.98 -14.75
CA SER A 132 5.79 19.40 -14.78
C SER A 132 4.58 20.25 -15.15
N ASP A 133 4.67 21.53 -14.81
CA ASP A 133 3.63 22.52 -15.06
C ASP A 133 4.21 23.65 -15.91
N ASP A 134 3.72 23.78 -17.14
CA ASP A 134 4.05 24.88 -18.06
C ASP A 134 3.14 26.12 -17.84
N GLY A 135 2.21 26.03 -16.89
CA GLY A 135 1.25 27.07 -16.53
C GLY A 135 1.86 28.17 -15.67
N HIS A 136 1.16 29.30 -15.58
CA HIS A 136 1.50 30.39 -14.65
C HIS A 136 0.60 30.40 -13.41
N ASP A 137 -0.55 29.72 -13.46
CA ASP A 137 -1.52 29.65 -12.36
C ASP A 137 -1.45 28.27 -11.70
N PRO A 138 -0.96 28.17 -10.45
CA PRO A 138 -0.94 26.91 -9.70
C PRO A 138 -2.34 26.28 -9.50
N ALA A 139 -3.42 27.04 -9.63
CA ALA A 139 -4.79 26.53 -9.58
C ALA A 139 -5.24 25.89 -10.91
N SER A 140 -4.55 26.19 -12.01
CA SER A 140 -4.82 25.66 -13.35
C SER A 140 -3.52 25.26 -14.05
N PRO A 141 -2.86 24.18 -13.56
CA PRO A 141 -1.58 23.77 -14.10
C PRO A 141 -1.73 23.26 -15.53
N ARG A 142 -0.83 23.67 -16.42
CA ARG A 142 -0.69 23.12 -17.77
C ARG A 142 0.26 21.92 -17.70
N LEU A 143 -0.32 20.77 -17.36
CA LEU A 143 0.44 19.56 -17.08
C LEU A 143 1.19 19.02 -18.31
N ARG A 144 2.46 18.66 -18.10
CA ARG A 144 3.31 17.88 -19.00
C ARG A 144 3.86 16.67 -18.28
N TYR A 145 3.91 15.55 -18.99
CA TYR A 145 4.42 14.29 -18.47
C TYR A 145 5.65 13.87 -19.26
N GLY A 146 6.79 13.76 -18.60
CA GLY A 146 8.01 13.20 -19.18
C GLY A 146 8.11 11.71 -18.86
N TYR A 147 8.39 10.87 -19.85
CA TYR A 147 8.66 9.45 -19.66
C TYR A 147 9.72 8.97 -20.66
N LEU A 148 10.82 8.42 -20.15
CA LEU A 148 11.98 7.94 -20.93
C LEU A 148 12.49 8.98 -21.97
N GLY A 149 12.53 10.25 -21.58
CA GLY A 149 13.01 11.36 -22.42
C GLY A 149 12.03 11.82 -23.50
N ARG A 150 10.77 11.37 -23.47
CA ARG A 150 9.68 11.86 -24.32
C ARG A 150 8.66 12.62 -23.49
N ASP A 151 8.16 13.71 -24.04
CA ASP A 151 7.11 14.50 -23.43
C ASP A 151 5.74 14.09 -23.96
N TYR A 152 4.78 14.03 -23.05
CA TYR A 152 3.41 13.62 -23.26
C TYR A 152 2.45 14.67 -22.70
N THR A 153 1.25 14.72 -23.27
CA THR A 153 0.19 15.64 -22.86
C THR A 153 -0.86 14.94 -22.00
N PRO A 154 -1.77 15.67 -21.34
CA PRO A 154 -2.91 15.09 -20.63
C PRO A 154 -3.88 14.31 -21.53
N ASP A 155 -3.75 14.41 -22.85
CA ASP A 155 -4.52 13.60 -23.82
C ASP A 155 -3.85 12.27 -24.15
N ASP A 156 -2.54 12.16 -23.89
CA ASP A 156 -1.75 10.94 -24.08
C ASP A 156 -1.61 10.12 -22.80
N ILE A 157 -1.58 10.78 -21.64
CA ILE A 157 -1.43 10.15 -20.32
C ILE A 157 -2.57 10.56 -19.41
N VAL A 158 -3.26 9.56 -18.87
CA VAL A 158 -4.21 9.73 -17.75
C VAL A 158 -3.43 9.57 -16.45
N HIS A 159 -3.57 10.55 -15.56
CA HIS A 159 -2.92 10.57 -14.25
C HIS A 159 -3.98 10.37 -13.16
N CYS A 160 -4.02 9.17 -12.60
CA CYS A 160 -4.84 8.84 -11.44
C CYS A 160 -4.07 9.15 -10.16
N LYS A 161 -4.68 9.87 -9.23
CA LYS A 161 -4.06 10.32 -7.98
C LYS A 161 -4.83 9.76 -6.80
N PHE A 162 -4.14 9.10 -5.88
CA PHE A 162 -4.81 8.59 -4.68
C PHE A 162 -5.31 9.73 -3.77
N LEU A 163 -4.41 10.57 -3.27
CA LEU A 163 -4.76 11.78 -2.52
C LEU A 163 -4.30 13.02 -3.29
N ASN A 164 -5.26 13.88 -3.66
CA ASN A 164 -4.97 15.13 -4.35
C ASN A 164 -4.86 16.29 -3.35
N VAL A 165 -3.79 17.07 -3.43
CA VAL A 165 -3.55 18.26 -2.59
C VAL A 165 -3.41 19.47 -3.51
N PRO A 166 -4.23 20.52 -3.35
CA PRO A 166 -4.14 21.72 -4.19
C PRO A 166 -2.72 22.27 -4.25
N GLY A 167 -2.27 22.61 -5.47
CA GLY A 167 -0.90 23.09 -5.73
C GLY A 167 0.17 22.00 -5.82
N ARG A 168 -0.15 20.71 -5.55
CA ARG A 168 0.76 19.59 -5.83
C ARG A 168 0.43 18.94 -7.17
N LEU A 169 1.45 18.79 -8.01
CA LEU A 169 1.30 18.15 -9.31
C LEU A 169 1.13 16.63 -9.20
N ARG A 170 1.74 16.00 -8.19
CA ARG A 170 1.60 14.57 -7.88
C ARG A 170 0.69 14.36 -6.67
N GLY A 171 -0.05 13.25 -6.70
CA GLY A 171 -0.77 12.74 -5.56
C GLY A 171 0.18 12.11 -4.53
N LEU A 172 -0.36 11.88 -3.33
CA LEU A 172 0.32 11.20 -2.23
C LEU A 172 -0.31 9.83 -2.02
N GLY A 173 0.50 8.79 -1.97
CA GLY A 173 0.07 7.43 -1.63
C GLY A 173 0.24 7.17 -0.14
N PRO A 174 -0.48 6.20 0.45
CA PRO A 174 -0.34 5.84 1.85
C PRO A 174 1.12 5.53 2.24
N ILE A 175 1.79 4.66 1.48
CA ILE A 175 3.19 4.26 1.78
C ILE A 175 4.16 5.41 1.51
N GLY A 176 3.93 6.18 0.44
CA GLY A 176 4.73 7.35 0.12
C GLY A 176 4.64 8.45 1.19
N ALA A 177 3.45 8.65 1.77
CA ALA A 177 3.21 9.66 2.80
C ALA A 177 3.86 9.30 4.15
N ALA A 178 3.86 8.02 4.53
CA ALA A 178 4.43 7.54 5.79
C ALA A 178 5.72 6.72 5.59
N ARG A 179 6.54 7.10 4.60
CA ARG A 179 7.76 6.37 4.24
C ARG A 179 8.69 6.18 5.45
N GLU A 180 8.88 7.23 6.25
CA GLU A 180 9.74 7.19 7.44
C GLU A 180 9.23 6.18 8.50
N GLU A 181 7.91 6.06 8.66
CA GLU A 181 7.29 5.10 9.58
C GLU A 181 7.50 3.65 9.09
N VAL A 182 7.32 3.41 7.79
CA VAL A 182 7.53 2.08 7.18
C VAL A 182 8.99 1.67 7.24
N GLU A 183 9.91 2.60 6.94
CA GLU A 183 11.35 2.37 7.05
C GLU A 183 11.76 2.08 8.50
N SER A 184 11.20 2.81 9.47
CA SER A 184 11.44 2.56 10.90
C SER A 184 10.99 1.15 11.31
N ALA A 185 9.79 0.72 10.90
CA ALA A 185 9.29 -0.62 11.17
C ALA A 185 10.19 -1.72 10.56
N GLN A 186 10.70 -1.48 9.35
CA GLN A 186 11.65 -2.39 8.72
C GLN A 186 12.99 -2.44 9.47
N MET A 187 13.53 -1.30 9.87
CA MET A 187 14.76 -1.25 10.68
C MET A 187 14.59 -1.95 12.03
N ALA A 188 13.44 -1.80 12.69
CA ALA A 188 13.12 -2.48 13.93
C ALA A 188 13.07 -4.02 13.73
N ARG A 189 12.44 -4.48 12.65
CA ARG A 189 12.43 -5.91 12.27
C ARG A 189 13.84 -6.43 12.00
N ASP A 190 14.64 -5.70 11.24
CA ASP A 190 16.01 -6.11 10.89
C ASP A 190 16.91 -6.14 12.12
N TYR A 191 16.75 -5.16 13.02
CA TYR A 191 17.43 -5.14 14.31
C TYR A 191 17.02 -6.35 15.15
N LYS A 192 15.72 -6.67 15.23
CA LYS A 192 15.22 -7.87 15.91
C LYS A 192 15.81 -9.15 15.30
N ALA A 193 15.84 -9.28 13.98
CA ALA A 193 16.41 -10.44 13.31
C ALA A 193 17.91 -10.60 13.65
N LYS A 194 18.67 -9.50 13.53
CA LYS A 194 20.09 -9.46 13.93
C LYS A 194 20.28 -9.77 15.40
N PHE A 195 19.39 -9.32 16.26
CA PHE A 195 19.43 -9.64 17.69
C PHE A 195 19.35 -11.16 17.97
N TYR A 196 18.62 -11.92 17.14
CA TYR A 196 18.55 -13.38 17.32
C TYR A 196 19.66 -14.15 16.58
N THR A 197 20.15 -13.65 15.46
CA THR A 197 21.18 -14.33 14.66
C THR A 197 22.60 -14.01 15.12
N ASP A 198 22.81 -12.81 15.64
CA ASP A 198 24.11 -12.39 16.15
C ASP A 198 24.32 -12.96 17.55
N SER A 199 25.20 -13.95 17.62
CA SER A 199 25.56 -14.60 18.87
C SER A 199 26.48 -13.76 19.76
N SER A 200 26.85 -12.55 19.30
CA SER A 200 27.64 -11.56 20.03
C SER A 200 26.80 -10.56 20.83
N ASN A 201 25.48 -10.76 20.92
CA ASN A 201 24.59 -10.02 21.84
C ASN A 201 24.80 -10.38 23.31
N ILE A 202 26.02 -10.77 23.65
CA ILE A 202 26.53 -10.78 25.01
C ILE A 202 27.46 -9.56 25.10
N LYS A 203 26.86 -8.37 25.18
CA LYS A 203 27.61 -7.15 25.45
C LYS A 203 27.74 -7.06 26.95
N GLY A 204 28.96 -6.90 27.43
CA GLY A 204 29.23 -6.69 28.83
C GLY A 204 30.68 -6.31 29.00
N TYR A 205 30.99 -5.74 30.16
CA TYR A 205 32.36 -5.45 30.53
C TYR A 205 32.76 -6.33 31.70
N VAL A 206 34.04 -6.68 31.73
CA VAL A 206 34.65 -7.39 32.85
C VAL A 206 35.29 -6.35 33.76
N THR A 207 34.94 -6.38 35.04
CA THR A 207 35.53 -5.50 36.07
C THR A 207 36.28 -6.32 37.10
N THR A 208 37.27 -5.71 37.76
CA THR A 208 38.02 -6.33 38.84
C THR A 208 38.52 -5.28 39.83
N GLU A 209 38.56 -5.65 41.10
CA GLU A 209 38.98 -4.78 42.19
C GLU A 209 40.52 -4.73 42.33
N GLN A 210 41.25 -5.61 41.64
CA GLN A 210 42.71 -5.69 41.67
C GLN A 210 43.36 -4.92 40.49
N LYS A 211 44.53 -4.29 40.72
CA LYS A 211 45.30 -3.66 39.64
C LYS A 211 45.90 -4.73 38.72
N VAL A 212 45.33 -4.90 37.54
CA VAL A 212 45.82 -5.84 36.52
C VAL A 212 46.86 -5.17 35.61
N SER A 213 47.90 -5.91 35.23
CA SER A 213 48.92 -5.41 34.30
C SER A 213 48.42 -5.39 32.84
N LEU A 214 48.84 -4.40 32.05
CA LEU A 214 48.50 -4.25 30.62
C LEU A 214 48.72 -5.52 29.75
N PRO A 215 49.81 -6.31 29.91
CA PRO A 215 49.97 -7.52 29.11
C PRO A 215 48.94 -8.61 29.44
N THR A 216 48.48 -8.71 30.69
CA THR A 216 47.42 -9.65 31.09
C THR A 216 46.08 -9.28 30.48
N LEU A 217 45.75 -7.98 30.40
CA LEU A 217 44.53 -7.49 29.75
C LEU A 217 44.51 -7.78 28.25
N LYS A 218 45.67 -7.69 27.58
CA LYS A 218 45.80 -8.04 26.16
C LYS A 218 45.61 -9.55 25.94
N ALA A 219 46.18 -10.39 26.79
CA ALA A 219 45.98 -11.85 26.71
C ALA A 219 44.50 -12.24 26.92
N LEU A 220 43.80 -11.58 27.85
CA LEU A 220 42.36 -11.78 28.08
C LEU A 220 41.51 -11.32 26.89
N LYS A 221 41.88 -10.21 26.25
CA LYS A 221 41.22 -9.74 25.02
C LYS A 221 41.49 -10.68 23.83
N ASP A 222 42.69 -11.25 23.74
CA ASP A 222 43.05 -12.17 22.65
C ASP A 222 42.46 -13.58 22.84
N ASP A 223 42.09 -13.95 24.08
CA ASP A 223 41.31 -15.15 24.38
C ASP A 223 39.80 -14.95 24.12
N TRP A 224 39.36 -13.68 24.18
CA TRP A 224 38.01 -13.26 23.81
C TRP A 224 37.77 -13.47 22.29
N GLY A 225 37.21 -14.64 21.94
CA GLY A 225 36.73 -14.94 20.58
C GLY A 225 37.54 -15.95 19.76
N LYS A 226 38.46 -16.71 20.37
CA LYS A 226 39.27 -17.71 19.63
C LYS A 226 38.54 -19.00 19.22
N ASP A 227 37.39 -19.34 19.81
CA ASP A 227 36.63 -20.55 19.47
C ASP A 227 35.25 -20.16 18.90
N GLY A 228 35.11 -20.27 17.58
CA GLY A 228 33.99 -19.72 16.80
C GLY A 228 32.64 -20.44 16.90
N GLN A 229 32.01 -20.45 18.09
CA GLN A 229 30.58 -20.76 18.22
C GLN A 229 29.86 -19.84 19.22
N ALA A 230 28.56 -19.70 18.97
CA ALA A 230 27.66 -18.72 19.55
C ALA A 230 27.60 -18.70 21.09
N GLY A 231 27.72 -17.49 21.68
CA GLY A 231 27.25 -17.19 23.04
C GLY A 231 28.21 -17.44 24.20
N GLN A 232 29.54 -17.43 24.01
CA GLN A 232 30.48 -17.64 25.11
C GLN A 232 31.16 -16.36 25.58
N VAL A 233 31.01 -16.06 26.88
CA VAL A 233 32.02 -15.36 27.66
C VAL A 233 32.82 -16.41 28.42
N ARG A 234 34.16 -16.43 28.24
CA ARG A 234 35.05 -17.24 29.09
C ARG A 234 35.76 -16.37 30.10
N PHE A 235 35.49 -16.68 31.36
CA PHE A 235 36.12 -16.18 32.57
C PHE A 235 37.20 -17.21 33.00
N VAL A 236 38.01 -17.13 34.05
CA VAL A 236 37.87 -16.60 35.41
C VAL A 236 39.31 -16.49 35.95
N SER A 237 39.78 -15.31 36.33
CA SER A 237 40.83 -15.18 37.34
C SER A 237 40.20 -14.64 38.62
N ASP A 238 40.78 -15.00 39.76
CA ASP A 238 40.25 -14.67 41.09
C ASP A 238 39.94 -13.16 41.19
N GLY A 239 38.65 -12.80 41.29
CA GLY A 239 38.18 -11.41 41.36
C GLY A 239 37.73 -10.72 40.06
N LEU A 240 37.57 -11.41 38.92
CA LEU A 240 36.89 -10.85 37.73
C LEU A 240 35.37 -11.01 37.82
N LYS A 241 34.62 -9.91 37.69
CA LYS A 241 33.14 -9.88 37.65
C LYS A 241 32.68 -9.47 36.24
N TYR A 242 31.80 -10.26 35.65
CA TYR A 242 31.10 -9.88 34.42
C TYR A 242 29.90 -9.02 34.75
N VAL A 243 29.79 -7.88 34.08
CA VAL A 243 28.57 -7.07 34.11
C VAL A 243 27.94 -7.14 32.72
N PRO A 244 26.83 -7.88 32.54
CA PRO A 244 26.09 -7.83 31.29
C PRO A 244 25.53 -6.42 31.08
N LEU A 245 25.72 -5.89 29.88
CA LEU A 245 25.07 -4.69 29.35
C LEU A 245 23.81 -5.05 28.54
N ASP A 246 23.50 -6.34 28.37
CA ASP A 246 22.37 -6.76 27.56
C ASP A 246 21.04 -6.38 28.20
N LEU A 247 20.23 -5.66 27.45
CA LEU A 247 18.81 -5.46 27.74
C LEU A 247 18.08 -6.74 27.35
N LYS A 248 17.23 -7.28 28.25
CA LYS A 248 16.44 -8.46 27.91
C LYS A 248 15.45 -8.09 26.78
N PRO A 249 15.13 -9.00 25.85
CA PRO A 249 14.10 -8.77 24.83
C PRO A 249 12.74 -8.37 25.42
N ALA A 250 12.43 -8.83 26.63
CA ALA A 250 11.25 -8.43 27.38
C ALA A 250 11.29 -6.95 27.80
N ASP A 251 12.47 -6.43 28.15
CA ASP A 251 12.68 -5.02 28.50
C ASP A 251 12.63 -4.13 27.24
N LEU A 252 12.97 -4.69 26.08
CA LEU A 252 12.94 -4.00 24.78
C LEU A 252 11.54 -3.96 24.13
N GLN A 253 10.52 -4.61 24.72
CA GLN A 253 9.13 -4.59 24.27
C GLN A 253 8.93 -4.85 22.74
N PHE A 254 9.81 -5.64 22.11
CA PHE A 254 9.79 -5.84 20.66
C PHE A 254 8.46 -6.34 20.09
N LEU A 255 7.72 -7.15 20.88
CA LEU A 255 6.40 -7.64 20.48
C LEU A 255 5.35 -6.52 20.47
N GLU A 256 5.40 -5.60 21.43
CA GLU A 256 4.48 -4.46 21.49
C GLU A 256 4.77 -3.48 20.37
N THR A 257 6.05 -3.16 20.11
CA THR A 257 6.45 -2.34 18.94
C THR A 257 5.99 -2.98 17.63
N GLN A 258 6.19 -4.29 17.44
CA GLN A 258 5.77 -4.97 16.22
C GLN A 258 4.24 -4.96 16.04
N LYS A 259 3.46 -5.14 17.12
CA LYS A 259 1.99 -5.04 17.09
C LYS A 259 1.54 -3.62 16.77
N PHE A 260 2.18 -2.62 17.37
CA PHE A 260 1.92 -1.21 17.13
C PHE A 260 2.20 -0.84 15.68
N ASP A 261 3.37 -1.17 15.14
CA ASP A 261 3.76 -0.92 13.75
C ASP A 261 2.79 -1.59 12.77
N THR A 262 2.40 -2.84 13.04
CA THR A 262 1.41 -3.55 12.22
C THR A 262 0.07 -2.82 12.20
N THR A 263 -0.37 -2.32 13.37
CA THR A 263 -1.64 -1.59 13.49
C THR A 263 -1.57 -0.21 12.83
N GLN A 264 -0.43 0.48 12.93
CA GLN A 264 -0.21 1.77 12.26
C GLN A 264 -0.23 1.62 10.74
N ILE A 265 0.46 0.60 10.19
CA ILE A 265 0.48 0.34 8.75
C ILE A 265 -0.90 -0.11 8.25
N ALA A 266 -1.63 -0.92 9.03
CA ALA A 266 -3.01 -1.29 8.70
C ALA A 266 -3.91 -0.05 8.62
N ARG A 267 -3.82 0.84 9.61
CA ARG A 267 -4.55 2.12 9.64
C ARG A 267 -4.18 3.02 8.46
N LEU A 268 -2.90 3.11 8.14
CA LEU A 268 -2.40 3.88 7.01
C LEU A 268 -3.00 3.41 5.68
N LEU A 269 -3.12 2.09 5.49
CA LEU A 269 -3.72 1.50 4.30
C LEU A 269 -5.26 1.50 4.31
N GLY A 270 -5.89 1.93 5.40
CA GLY A 270 -7.36 1.90 5.56
C GLY A 270 -7.94 0.50 5.74
N ILE A 271 -7.12 -0.51 6.04
CA ILE A 271 -7.57 -1.91 6.10
C ILE A 271 -7.92 -2.27 7.54
N PRO A 272 -9.15 -2.71 7.83
CA PRO A 272 -9.51 -3.27 9.13
C PRO A 272 -8.57 -4.41 9.54
N ALA A 273 -8.13 -4.41 10.80
CA ALA A 273 -7.20 -5.41 11.32
C ALA A 273 -7.73 -6.86 11.17
N SER A 274 -9.05 -7.04 11.25
CA SER A 274 -9.74 -8.32 11.02
C SER A 274 -9.48 -8.90 9.63
N ILE A 275 -9.40 -8.05 8.60
CA ILE A 275 -9.17 -8.45 7.20
C ILE A 275 -7.68 -8.75 6.96
N MET A 276 -6.79 -8.06 7.68
CA MET A 276 -5.35 -8.34 7.64
C MET A 276 -4.95 -9.65 8.34
N LEU A 277 -5.88 -10.38 8.97
CA LEU A 277 -5.61 -11.57 9.78
C LEU A 277 -4.62 -11.30 10.93
N ALA A 278 -4.51 -10.05 11.36
CA ALA A 278 -3.77 -9.68 12.54
C ALA A 278 -4.64 -10.02 13.77
N ALA A 279 -4.08 -10.77 14.72
CA ALA A 279 -4.79 -11.10 15.95
C ALA A 279 -5.09 -9.80 16.71
N VAL A 280 -6.38 -9.45 16.82
CA VAL A 280 -6.83 -8.38 17.70
C VAL A 280 -7.00 -9.01 19.08
N ASP A 281 -6.00 -8.82 19.94
CA ASP A 281 -6.04 -9.33 21.32
C ASP A 281 -7.27 -8.77 22.04
N GLY A 282 -8.12 -9.65 22.55
CA GLY A 282 -9.26 -9.29 23.41
C GLY A 282 -10.55 -8.86 22.68
N SER A 283 -10.60 -8.82 21.35
CA SER A 283 -11.86 -8.58 20.65
C SER A 283 -12.62 -9.89 20.41
N ASN A 284 -13.73 -10.07 21.09
CA ASN A 284 -14.76 -11.04 20.68
C ASN A 284 -15.38 -10.53 19.36
N LEU A 285 -14.72 -10.81 18.23
CA LEU A 285 -15.24 -10.47 16.90
C LEU A 285 -16.46 -11.37 16.61
N THR A 286 -17.65 -10.88 16.92
CA THR A 286 -18.91 -11.47 16.45
C THR A 286 -19.02 -11.31 14.93
N TYR A 287 -19.67 -12.25 14.24
CA TYR A 287 -19.90 -12.21 12.79
C TYR A 287 -20.45 -10.85 12.29
N GLN A 288 -21.39 -10.25 13.02
CA GLN A 288 -21.97 -8.94 12.68
C GLN A 288 -20.93 -7.81 12.65
N ASN A 289 -19.93 -7.83 13.53
CA ASN A 289 -18.88 -6.81 13.56
C ASN A 289 -17.93 -6.94 12.34
N ILE A 290 -17.78 -8.16 11.81
CA ILE A 290 -16.94 -8.43 10.64
C ILE A 290 -17.61 -7.92 9.37
N GLU A 291 -18.92 -8.14 9.20
CA GLU A 291 -19.67 -7.65 8.04
C GLU A 291 -19.67 -6.11 7.97
N GLN A 292 -19.88 -5.44 9.10
CA GLN A 292 -19.75 -3.97 9.17
C GLN A 292 -18.34 -3.49 8.80
N SER A 293 -17.30 -4.19 9.25
CA SER A 293 -15.91 -3.87 8.88
C SER A 293 -15.67 -4.00 7.37
N TRP A 294 -16.32 -4.96 6.70
CA TRP A 294 -16.22 -5.10 5.24
C TRP A 294 -16.91 -3.96 4.50
N ILE A 295 -18.06 -3.50 4.99
CA ILE A 295 -18.78 -2.35 4.43
C ILE A 295 -17.92 -1.08 4.59
N GLU A 296 -17.41 -0.80 5.78
CA GLU A 296 -16.52 0.35 6.03
C GLU A 296 -15.27 0.30 5.14
N PHE A 297 -14.69 -0.89 4.95
CA PHE A 297 -13.55 -1.08 4.06
C PHE A 297 -13.90 -0.77 2.60
N ALA A 298 -15.06 -1.21 2.12
CA ALA A 298 -15.52 -0.93 0.77
C ALA A 298 -15.77 0.58 0.57
N ASP A 299 -16.57 1.18 1.46
CA ASP A 299 -17.06 2.55 1.31
C ASP A 299 -15.97 3.61 1.50
N TYR A 300 -15.07 3.43 2.47
CA TYR A 300 -14.06 4.45 2.79
C TYR A 300 -12.71 4.20 2.13
N THR A 301 -12.34 2.93 1.92
CA THR A 301 -11.00 2.60 1.42
C THR A 301 -11.02 2.21 -0.04
N LEU A 302 -11.82 1.21 -0.42
CA LEU A 302 -11.83 0.73 -1.80
C LEU A 302 -12.44 1.75 -2.76
N ALA A 303 -13.45 2.50 -2.33
CA ALA A 303 -14.08 3.56 -3.13
C ALA A 303 -13.08 4.62 -3.63
N ALA A 304 -12.07 4.96 -2.83
CA ALA A 304 -11.04 5.93 -3.21
C ALA A 304 -10.23 5.48 -4.43
N TYR A 305 -9.91 4.18 -4.51
CA TYR A 305 -9.21 3.62 -5.67
C TYR A 305 -10.15 3.34 -6.83
N ALA A 306 -11.34 2.84 -6.53
CA ALA A 306 -12.36 2.49 -7.51
C ALA A 306 -12.82 3.74 -8.29
N GLY A 307 -13.05 4.86 -7.61
CA GLY A 307 -13.47 6.12 -8.25
C GLY A 307 -12.45 6.62 -9.28
N GLU A 308 -11.15 6.60 -8.97
CA GLU A 308 -10.11 7.00 -9.92
C GLU A 308 -10.05 6.07 -11.15
N ILE A 309 -10.32 4.77 -10.95
CA ILE A 309 -10.37 3.78 -12.04
C ILE A 309 -11.66 3.94 -12.87
N GLU A 310 -12.79 4.26 -12.25
CA GLU A 310 -14.05 4.57 -12.94
C GLU A 310 -13.87 5.82 -13.81
N GLU A 311 -13.28 6.88 -13.29
CA GLU A 311 -12.97 8.10 -14.04
C GLU A 311 -12.03 7.83 -15.22
N LEU A 312 -11.02 6.96 -15.04
CA LEU A 312 -10.18 6.48 -16.13
C LEU A 312 -11.02 5.83 -17.23
N PHE A 313 -11.89 4.87 -16.90
CA PHE A 313 -12.72 4.20 -17.89
C PHE A 313 -13.77 5.13 -18.52
N ASN A 314 -14.37 6.04 -17.76
CA ASN A 314 -15.32 7.03 -18.25
C ASN A 314 -14.71 7.94 -19.32
N ARG A 315 -13.41 8.24 -19.20
CA ARG A 315 -12.67 8.99 -20.22
C ARG A 315 -12.38 8.19 -21.49
N LEU A 316 -12.31 6.86 -21.39
CA LEU A 316 -12.08 5.95 -22.51
C LEU A 316 -13.37 5.62 -23.27
N LEU A 317 -14.51 5.70 -22.60
CA LEU A 317 -15.82 5.37 -23.17
C LEU A 317 -16.39 6.51 -24.02
N PRO A 318 -17.25 6.19 -25.00
CA PRO A 318 -18.01 7.19 -25.73
C PRO A 318 -18.92 8.01 -24.80
N ARG A 319 -19.17 9.28 -25.16
CA ARG A 319 -20.05 10.17 -24.39
C ARG A 319 -21.42 9.53 -24.11
N GLY A 320 -21.87 9.64 -22.86
CA GLY A 320 -23.15 9.11 -22.39
C GLY A 320 -23.10 7.66 -21.92
N ARG A 321 -21.93 7.00 -21.95
CA ARG A 321 -21.68 5.76 -21.22
C ARG A 321 -20.76 6.02 -20.04
N GLU A 322 -21.05 5.37 -18.92
CA GLU A 322 -20.25 5.44 -17.70
C GLU A 322 -19.94 4.02 -17.22
N ALA A 323 -18.67 3.74 -16.94
CA ALA A 323 -18.24 2.53 -16.25
C ALA A 323 -18.33 2.75 -14.74
N ARG A 324 -18.97 1.81 -14.04
CA ARG A 324 -19.04 1.80 -12.57
C ARG A 324 -18.76 0.41 -12.04
N PHE A 325 -18.07 0.35 -10.90
CA PHE A 325 -17.91 -0.88 -10.14
C PHE A 325 -19.24 -1.29 -9.52
N ASP A 326 -19.49 -2.60 -9.54
CA ASP A 326 -20.67 -3.20 -8.99
C ASP A 326 -20.38 -3.72 -7.57
N TRP A 327 -20.71 -2.87 -6.59
CA TRP A 327 -20.50 -3.16 -5.17
C TRP A 327 -21.52 -4.17 -4.62
N ASP A 328 -22.74 -4.17 -5.16
CA ASP A 328 -23.85 -4.98 -4.66
C ASP A 328 -23.69 -6.46 -5.03
N SER A 329 -23.29 -6.73 -6.27
CA SER A 329 -23.00 -8.11 -6.70
C SER A 329 -21.75 -8.70 -6.05
N SER A 330 -20.79 -7.86 -5.67
CA SER A 330 -19.60 -8.28 -4.92
C SER A 330 -19.86 -8.45 -3.43
N GLY A 331 -20.93 -7.84 -2.91
CA GLY A 331 -21.41 -8.06 -1.57
C GLY A 331 -21.62 -9.56 -1.38
N ARG A 332 -20.72 -10.19 -0.63
CA ARG A 332 -20.94 -11.51 -0.02
C ARG A 332 -21.99 -11.39 1.09
N THR A 333 -23.01 -10.57 0.87
CA THR A 333 -24.15 -10.36 1.73
C THR A 333 -24.73 -11.73 2.02
N ASN A 334 -25.06 -11.96 3.29
CA ASN A 334 -25.69 -13.19 3.70
C ASN A 334 -26.86 -13.48 2.76
N THR A 335 -26.80 -14.64 2.11
CA THR A 335 -27.81 -15.11 1.18
C THR A 335 -29.21 -14.94 1.77
N SER A 336 -29.36 -15.15 3.09
CA SER A 336 -30.60 -14.93 3.82
C SER A 336 -31.13 -13.49 3.74
N GLU A 337 -30.29 -12.49 3.96
CA GLU A 337 -30.69 -11.08 3.95
C GLU A 337 -31.06 -10.62 2.54
N ARG A 338 -30.31 -11.07 1.51
CA ARG A 338 -30.66 -10.81 0.11
C ARG A 338 -32.03 -11.40 -0.26
N TYR A 339 -32.31 -12.65 0.13
CA TYR A 339 -33.62 -13.25 -0.14
C TYR A 339 -34.75 -12.56 0.64
N ALA A 340 -34.48 -12.09 1.86
CA ALA A 340 -35.45 -11.29 2.62
C ALA A 340 -35.73 -9.94 1.93
N ALA A 341 -34.71 -9.28 1.39
CA ALA A 341 -34.87 -8.05 0.61
C ALA A 341 -35.68 -8.29 -0.67
N TYR A 342 -35.39 -9.34 -1.43
CA TYR A 342 -36.19 -9.69 -2.62
C TYR A 342 -37.64 -10.08 -2.26
N ALA A 343 -37.86 -10.78 -1.15
CA ALA A 343 -39.21 -11.12 -0.69
C ALA A 343 -40.02 -9.85 -0.37
N SER A 344 -39.41 -8.90 0.35
CA SER A 344 -40.01 -7.58 0.61
C SER A 344 -40.24 -6.80 -0.69
N ALA A 345 -39.33 -6.89 -1.67
CA ALA A 345 -39.46 -6.21 -2.94
C ALA A 345 -40.64 -6.70 -3.79
N LEU A 346 -40.85 -8.02 -3.81
CA LEU A 346 -41.99 -8.65 -4.45
C LEU A 346 -43.31 -8.36 -3.71
N GLU A 347 -43.27 -8.31 -2.38
CA GLU A 347 -44.44 -7.98 -1.54
C GLU A 347 -44.92 -6.54 -1.77
N HIS A 348 -43.98 -5.59 -1.84
CA HIS A 348 -44.28 -4.17 -2.06
C HIS A 348 -44.37 -3.79 -3.55
N GLN A 349 -44.24 -4.77 -4.46
CA GLN A 349 -44.39 -4.63 -5.91
C GLN A 349 -43.53 -3.54 -6.57
N TRP A 350 -42.37 -3.22 -5.99
CA TRP A 350 -41.42 -2.30 -6.63
C TRP A 350 -40.38 -3.02 -7.50
N MET A 351 -40.32 -4.35 -7.44
CA MET A 351 -39.61 -5.22 -8.39
C MET A 351 -40.51 -6.36 -8.87
N THR A 352 -40.34 -6.76 -10.12
CA THR A 352 -40.97 -7.94 -10.73
C THR A 352 -40.11 -9.19 -10.54
N VAL A 353 -40.72 -10.38 -10.71
CA VAL A 353 -40.01 -11.65 -10.63
C VAL A 353 -38.90 -11.73 -11.69
N ASP A 354 -39.14 -11.19 -12.90
CA ASP A 354 -38.15 -11.21 -13.97
C ASP A 354 -37.00 -10.23 -13.71
N GLU A 355 -37.23 -9.10 -13.05
CA GLU A 355 -36.16 -8.18 -12.62
C GLU A 355 -35.28 -8.81 -11.54
N VAL A 356 -35.87 -9.50 -10.55
CA VAL A 356 -35.10 -10.26 -9.54
C VAL A 356 -34.29 -11.39 -10.20
N ARG A 357 -34.82 -12.03 -11.24
CA ARG A 357 -34.09 -13.05 -12.00
C ARG A 357 -32.95 -12.46 -12.83
N ALA A 358 -33.16 -11.31 -13.47
CA ALA A 358 -32.13 -10.60 -14.21
C ALA A 358 -30.97 -10.17 -13.31
N ASP A 359 -31.27 -9.64 -12.12
CA ASP A 359 -30.26 -9.28 -11.10
C ASP A 359 -29.44 -10.50 -10.65
N ARG A 360 -30.07 -11.67 -10.62
CA ARG A 360 -29.44 -12.96 -10.32
C ARG A 360 -28.69 -13.59 -11.52
N GLY A 361 -28.73 -12.97 -12.69
CA GLY A 361 -28.18 -13.54 -13.94
C GLY A 361 -28.93 -14.78 -14.43
N LEU A 362 -30.19 -14.95 -14.03
CA LEU A 362 -31.07 -16.02 -14.50
C LEU A 362 -31.89 -15.56 -15.71
N PRO A 363 -32.18 -16.44 -16.69
CA PRO A 363 -33.03 -16.08 -17.81
C PRO A 363 -34.45 -15.75 -17.33
N PRO A 364 -35.17 -14.83 -18.00
CA PRO A 364 -36.55 -14.50 -17.64
C PRO A 364 -37.45 -15.74 -17.68
N LEU A 365 -38.52 -15.75 -16.89
CA LEU A 365 -39.51 -16.81 -17.02
C LEU A 365 -40.18 -16.68 -18.39
N ALA A 366 -40.28 -17.80 -19.12
CA ALA A 366 -41.06 -17.79 -20.35
C ALA A 366 -42.47 -17.33 -19.99
N SER A 367 -42.95 -16.25 -20.63
CA SER A 367 -44.31 -15.79 -20.46
C SER A 367 -45.24 -16.96 -20.74
N THR A 368 -45.93 -17.46 -19.72
CA THR A 368 -47.01 -18.44 -19.92
C THR A 368 -47.95 -17.82 -20.94
N PRO A 369 -48.16 -18.42 -22.13
CA PRO A 369 -49.09 -17.84 -23.09
C PRO A 369 -50.45 -17.72 -22.38
N GLU A 370 -51.01 -16.51 -22.39
CA GLU A 370 -52.38 -16.28 -21.91
C GLU A 370 -53.29 -17.34 -22.55
N PRO A 371 -54.21 -17.98 -21.79
CA PRO A 371 -55.16 -18.88 -22.39
C PRO A 371 -55.96 -18.07 -23.41
N VAL A 372 -55.80 -18.44 -24.69
CA VAL A 372 -56.58 -17.91 -25.80
C VAL A 372 -58.04 -18.00 -25.36
N LYS A 373 -58.70 -16.84 -25.19
CA LYS A 373 -60.14 -16.81 -25.00
C LYS A 373 -60.75 -17.40 -26.28
N GLU A 374 -61.14 -18.66 -26.21
CA GLU A 374 -62.03 -19.28 -27.19
C GLU A 374 -63.30 -18.43 -27.19
N ASN A 375 -63.43 -17.58 -28.20
CA ASN A 375 -64.71 -16.98 -28.55
C ASN A 375 -65.63 -18.13 -28.96
N GLN A 376 -66.47 -18.57 -28.03
CA GLN A 376 -67.62 -19.42 -28.34
C GLN A 376 -68.57 -18.58 -29.20
N GLN A 377 -68.81 -19.08 -30.42
CA GLN A 377 -69.80 -18.58 -31.38
C GLN A 377 -71.24 -18.81 -30.90
#